data_AF-A0A1A8PJV3-F1
#
_entry.id   AF-A0A1A8PJV3-F1
#
_cell.length_a   1.000
_cell.length_b   1.000
_cell.length_c   1.000
_cell.angle_alpha   90.00
_cell.angle_beta   90.00
_cell.angle_gamma   90.00
#
_symmetry.space_group_name_H-M   'P 1'
#
loop_
_entity.id
_entity.type
_entity.pdbx_description
1 polymer ?
#
loop_
_entity_poly.entity_id
_entity_poly.type
_entity_poly.pdbx_seq_one_letter_code
_entity_poly.pdbx_strand_id
1 'polypeptide(L)'
;MENETVEDMDALWERVECKRYELCRVITPAKVTPYLRQCKVLDEQDEDEILNSLLLHTKANRTSRLLDILRTKEERGYVAFLESLEFYYPEMYKVVTGKEPTRCFS
;
A
#
# COMPACT_ATOMS: atom_id res chain seq x y z
N MET A 1 -14.42 15.62 21.56
CA MET A 1 -14.67 14.34 20.88
C MET A 1 -13.80 14.35 19.63
N GLU A 2 -12.52 13.99 19.77
CA GLU A 2 -11.53 14.02 18.67
C GLU A 2 -10.69 12.73 18.60
N ASN A 3 -11.05 11.71 19.38
CA ASN A 3 -10.27 10.46 19.48
C ASN A 3 -10.79 9.30 18.61
N GLU A 4 -12.03 9.37 18.11
CA GLU A 4 -12.65 8.23 17.40
C GLU A 4 -12.11 8.03 15.97
N THR A 5 -11.43 9.00 15.35
CA THR A 5 -10.94 8.89 13.97
C THR A 5 -9.49 8.39 13.86
N VAL A 6 -8.65 8.70 14.85
CA VAL A 6 -7.24 8.29 14.86
C VAL A 6 -7.11 6.81 15.24
N GLU A 7 -7.90 6.36 16.22
CA GLU A 7 -7.91 4.95 16.64
C GLU A 7 -8.35 4.01 15.50
N ASP A 8 -9.29 4.45 14.65
CA ASP A 8 -9.71 3.67 13.47
C ASP A 8 -8.60 3.59 12.41
N MET A 9 -7.92 4.71 12.13
CA MET A 9 -6.81 4.73 11.18
C MET A 9 -5.61 3.89 11.61
N ASP A 10 -5.25 3.91 12.90
CA ASP A 10 -4.22 3.05 13.44
C ASP A 10 -4.61 1.57 13.33
N ALA A 11 -5.84 1.21 13.66
CA ALA A 11 -6.35 -0.16 13.53
C ALA A 11 -6.38 -0.63 12.05
N LEU A 12 -6.71 0.26 11.11
CA LEU A 12 -6.70 -0.04 9.68
C LEU A 12 -5.30 -0.36 9.16
N TRP A 13 -4.32 0.46 9.54
CA TRP A 13 -2.92 0.22 9.19
C TRP A 13 -2.30 -0.96 9.93
N GLU A 14 -2.73 -1.24 11.16
CA GLU A 14 -2.31 -2.44 11.91
C GLU A 14 -2.63 -3.72 11.13
N ARG A 15 -3.75 -3.78 10.41
CA ARG A 15 -4.09 -4.91 9.52
C ARG A 15 -3.08 -5.09 8.39
N VAL A 16 -2.61 -3.99 7.81
CA VAL A 16 -1.56 -4.01 6.77
C VAL A 16 -0.24 -4.46 7.38
N GLU A 17 0.13 -3.93 8.55
CA GLU A 17 1.37 -4.27 9.25
C GLU A 17 1.42 -5.74 9.68
N CYS A 18 0.30 -6.29 10.18
CA CYS A 18 0.16 -7.72 10.48
C CYS A 18 0.45 -8.62 9.27
N LYS A 19 0.26 -8.11 8.05
CA LYS A 19 0.48 -8.82 6.79
C LYS A 19 1.71 -8.32 6.03
N ARG A 20 2.50 -7.39 6.59
CA ARG A 20 3.64 -6.74 5.93
C ARG A 20 4.59 -7.75 5.30
N TYR A 21 4.92 -8.83 6.02
CA TYR A 21 5.83 -9.86 5.51
C TYR A 21 5.33 -10.49 4.19
N GLU A 22 4.05 -10.82 4.11
CA GLU A 22 3.44 -11.43 2.93
C GLU A 22 3.33 -10.41 1.79
N LEU A 23 2.87 -9.19 2.10
CA LEU A 23 2.75 -8.09 1.15
C LEU A 23 4.10 -7.77 0.51
N CYS A 24 5.17 -7.65 1.29
CA CYS A 24 6.52 -7.39 0.80
C CYS A 24 7.05 -8.48 -0.14
N ARG A 25 6.65 -9.75 0.08
CA ARG A 25 7.06 -10.86 -0.78
C ARG A 25 6.29 -10.92 -2.09
N VAL A 26 4.99 -10.64 -2.06
CA VAL A 26 4.10 -10.79 -3.22
C VAL A 26 4.16 -9.56 -4.11
N ILE A 27 3.98 -8.37 -3.53
CA ILE A 27 3.82 -7.12 -4.27
C ILE A 27 5.10 -6.78 -5.04
N THR A 28 4.90 -6.34 -6.27
CA THR A 28 5.90 -5.69 -7.12
C THR A 28 5.61 -4.19 -7.14
N PRO A 29 6.48 -3.35 -6.54
CA PRO A 29 6.23 -1.91 -6.43
C PRO A 29 5.96 -1.23 -7.77
N ALA A 30 6.70 -1.58 -8.83
CA ALA A 30 6.52 -1.04 -10.18
C ALA A 30 5.11 -1.24 -10.77
N LYS A 31 4.32 -2.20 -10.27
CA LYS A 31 2.93 -2.39 -10.71
C LYS A 31 1.96 -1.43 -10.02
N VAL A 32 2.26 -0.99 -8.81
CA VAL A 32 1.34 -0.17 -7.98
C VAL A 32 1.73 1.30 -7.97
N THR A 33 3.01 1.65 -8.12
CA THR A 33 3.47 3.05 -8.09
C THR A 33 2.77 3.95 -9.11
N PRO A 34 2.44 3.54 -10.36
CA PRO A 34 1.75 4.42 -11.31
C PRO A 34 0.36 4.83 -10.83
N TYR A 35 -0.41 3.88 -10.25
CA TYR A 35 -1.73 4.17 -9.70
C TYR A 35 -1.62 5.06 -8.47
N LEU A 36 -0.67 4.78 -7.58
CA LEU A 36 -0.47 5.56 -6.36
C LEU A 36 -0.02 7.01 -6.66
N ARG A 37 0.73 7.23 -7.74
CA ARG A 37 1.03 8.57 -8.26
C ARG A 37 -0.21 9.27 -8.81
N GLN A 38 -1.06 8.55 -9.55
CA GLN A 38 -2.32 9.10 -10.06
C GLN A 38 -3.25 9.54 -8.90
N CYS A 39 -3.27 8.79 -7.80
CA CYS A 39 -3.99 9.13 -6.57
C CYS A 39 -3.33 10.29 -5.77
N LYS A 40 -2.18 10.81 -6.22
CA LYS A 40 -1.40 11.87 -5.55
C LYS A 40 -0.96 11.50 -4.12
N VAL A 41 -0.80 10.20 -3.85
CA VAL A 41 -0.24 9.71 -2.58
C VAL A 41 1.26 9.45 -2.68
N LEU A 42 1.78 9.27 -3.90
CA LEU A 42 3.21 9.32 -4.22
C LEU A 42 3.48 10.46 -5.20
N ASP A 43 4.63 11.09 -5.06
CA ASP A 43 5.18 11.97 -6.10
C ASP A 43 6.25 11.25 -6.94
N GLU A 44 6.93 12.01 -7.82
CA GLU A 44 8.00 11.46 -8.67
C GLU A 44 9.23 11.05 -7.87
N GLN A 45 9.54 11.77 -6.79
CA GLN A 45 10.69 11.49 -5.95
C GLN A 45 10.45 10.22 -5.11
N ASP A 46 9.26 10.08 -4.53
CA ASP A 46 8.82 8.88 -3.83
C ASP A 46 8.94 7.64 -4.74
N GLU A 47 8.47 7.74 -6.00
CA GLU A 47 8.56 6.63 -6.97
C GLU A 47 10.00 6.29 -7.34
N ASP A 48 10.85 7.29 -7.63
CA ASP A 48 12.26 7.06 -7.94
C ASP A 48 12.99 6.40 -6.77
N GLU A 49 12.72 6.85 -5.54
CA GLU A 49 13.28 6.25 -4.33
C GLU A 49 12.89 4.76 -4.22
N ILE A 50 11.63 4.43 -4.47
CA ILE A 50 11.15 3.04 -4.38
C ILE A 50 11.73 2.16 -5.50
N LEU A 51 11.82 2.67 -6.73
CA LEU A 51 12.14 1.85 -7.90
C LEU A 51 13.63 1.79 -8.24
N ASN A 52 14.36 2.88 -8.00
CA ASN A 52 15.72 3.06 -8.51
C ASN A 52 16.77 3.17 -7.39
N SER A 53 16.35 3.31 -6.12
CA SER A 53 17.31 3.39 -5.01
C SER A 53 18.24 2.18 -4.95
N LEU A 54 19.54 2.47 -4.93
CA LEU A 54 20.60 1.48 -4.76
C LEU A 54 20.63 0.88 -3.35
N LEU A 55 19.97 1.53 -2.37
CA LEU A 55 19.87 1.03 -1.00
C LEU A 55 18.80 -0.08 -0.86
N LEU A 56 17.87 -0.15 -1.80
CA LEU A 56 16.76 -1.11 -1.79
C LEU A 56 17.07 -2.27 -2.76
N HIS A 57 17.94 -3.17 -2.31
CA HIS A 57 18.46 -4.28 -3.12
C HIS A 57 17.41 -5.35 -3.47
N THR A 58 16.36 -5.50 -2.65
CA THR A 58 15.34 -6.54 -2.85
C THR A 58 13.98 -5.93 -3.12
N LYS A 59 13.14 -6.65 -3.87
CA LYS A 59 11.72 -6.29 -4.09
C LYS A 59 11.00 -6.09 -2.75
N ALA A 60 11.28 -6.94 -1.76
CA ALA A 60 10.70 -6.85 -0.44
C ALA A 60 11.06 -5.55 0.29
N ASN A 61 12.32 -5.11 0.21
CA ASN A 61 12.74 -3.84 0.81
C ASN A 61 12.07 -2.64 0.12
N ARG A 62 11.90 -2.71 -1.20
CA ARG A 62 11.20 -1.68 -1.98
C ARG A 62 9.73 -1.59 -1.61
N THR A 63 9.04 -2.73 -1.47
CA THR A 63 7.66 -2.76 -0.99
C THR A 63 7.56 -2.29 0.45
N SER A 64 8.50 -2.67 1.32
CA SER A 64 8.54 -2.18 2.70
C SER A 64 8.63 -0.65 2.73
N ARG A 65 9.53 -0.07 1.93
CA ARG A 65 9.68 1.38 1.82
C ARG A 65 8.42 2.06 1.27
N LEU A 66 7.79 1.45 0.28
CA LEU A 66 6.50 1.91 -0.24
C LEU A 66 5.43 1.97 0.87
N LEU A 67 5.31 0.93 1.70
CA LEU A 67 4.37 0.92 2.82
C LEU A 67 4.69 2.01 3.84
N ASP A 68 5.97 2.23 4.15
CA ASP A 68 6.41 3.28 5.07
C ASP A 68 6.01 4.68 4.54
N ILE A 69 6.18 4.93 3.23
CA ILE A 69 5.76 6.20 2.62
C ILE A 69 4.24 6.36 2.69
N LEU A 70 3.48 5.33 2.30
CA LEU A 70 2.01 5.39 2.32
C LEU A 70 1.44 5.59 3.72
N ARG A 71 2.09 5.05 4.76
CA ARG A 71 1.72 5.28 6.17
C ARG A 71 1.78 6.76 6.54
N THR A 72 2.72 7.53 5.99
CA THR A 72 2.80 8.99 6.20
C THR A 72 1.67 9.78 5.54
N LYS A 73 0.93 9.17 4.62
CA LYS A 73 -0.20 9.79 3.91
C LYS A 73 -1.56 9.44 4.55
N GLU A 74 -1.53 8.82 5.73
CA GLU A 74 -2.68 8.51 6.59
C GLU A 74 -3.82 7.78 5.85
N GLU A 75 -5.04 8.33 5.89
CA GLU A 75 -6.24 7.77 5.27
C GLU A 75 -6.10 7.64 3.75
N ARG A 76 -5.60 8.70 3.09
CA ARG A 76 -5.44 8.69 1.63
C ARG A 76 -4.47 7.62 1.18
N GLY A 77 -3.37 7.45 1.91
CA GLY A 77 -2.38 6.38 1.65
C GLY A 77 -3.01 5.00 1.79
N TYR A 78 -3.81 4.77 2.83
CA TYR A 78 -4.49 3.51 3.07
C TYR A 78 -5.50 3.17 1.97
N VAL A 79 -6.38 4.11 1.64
CA VAL A 79 -7.43 3.91 0.61
C VAL A 79 -6.79 3.65 -0.75
N ALA A 80 -5.83 4.48 -1.17
CA ALA A 80 -5.15 4.29 -2.46
C ALA A 80 -4.38 2.95 -2.51
N PHE A 81 -3.78 2.54 -1.39
CA PHE A 81 -3.14 1.23 -1.29
C PHE A 81 -4.13 0.09 -1.47
N LEU A 82 -5.26 0.10 -0.75
CA LEU A 82 -6.29 -0.92 -0.91
C LEU A 82 -6.84 -0.97 -2.33
N GLU A 83 -7.14 0.16 -2.96
CA GLU A 83 -7.58 0.19 -4.35
C GLU A 83 -6.51 -0.39 -5.30
N SER A 84 -5.22 -0.13 -5.04
CA SER A 84 -4.14 -0.73 -5.81
C SER A 84 -4.05 -2.25 -5.61
N LEU A 85 -4.28 -2.75 -4.39
CA LEU A 85 -4.36 -4.19 -4.13
C LEU A 85 -5.55 -4.80 -4.85
N GLU A 86 -6.71 -4.16 -4.80
CA GLU A 86 -7.91 -4.65 -5.45
C GLU A 86 -7.73 -4.75 -6.97
N PHE A 87 -7.00 -3.81 -7.57
CA PHE A 87 -6.72 -3.80 -9.01
C PHE A 87 -5.65 -4.83 -9.41
N TYR A 88 -4.52 -4.89 -8.69
CA TYR A 88 -3.34 -5.64 -9.13
C TYR A 88 -3.10 -6.95 -8.38
N TYR A 89 -3.64 -7.10 -7.16
CA TYR A 89 -3.41 -8.20 -6.24
C TYR A 89 -4.68 -8.56 -5.44
N PRO A 90 -5.77 -9.00 -6.11
CA PRO A 90 -7.06 -9.25 -5.46
C PRO A 90 -6.96 -10.23 -4.28
N GLU A 91 -6.05 -11.21 -4.35
CA GLU A 91 -5.77 -12.12 -3.24
C GLU A 91 -5.21 -11.39 -2.01
N MET A 92 -4.30 -10.42 -2.21
CA MET A 92 -3.73 -9.63 -1.12
C MET A 92 -4.76 -8.64 -0.54
N TYR A 93 -5.63 -8.08 -1.37
CA TYR A 93 -6.77 -7.28 -0.90
C TYR A 93 -7.63 -8.08 0.08
N LYS A 94 -7.98 -9.31 -0.29
CA LYS A 94 -8.75 -10.23 0.57
C LYS A 94 -7.99 -10.60 1.85
N VAL A 95 -6.68 -10.83 1.78
CA VAL A 95 -5.85 -11.12 2.97
C VAL A 95 -5.82 -9.96 3.96
N VAL A 96 -5.76 -8.72 3.48
CA VAL A 96 -5.70 -7.52 4.33
C VAL A 96 -7.07 -7.13 4.88
N THR A 97 -8.11 -7.19 4.04
CA THR A 97 -9.44 -6.66 4.39
C THR A 97 -10.42 -7.74 4.87
N GLY A 98 -10.17 -9.01 4.56
CA GLY A 98 -11.12 -10.11 4.74
C GLY A 98 -12.32 -10.08 3.79
N LYS A 99 -12.36 -9.13 2.83
CA LYS A 99 -13.49 -8.90 1.92
C LYS A 99 -13.15 -9.39 0.52
N GLU A 100 -14.19 -9.75 -0.23
CA GLU A 100 -14.06 -10.01 -1.66
C GLU A 100 -13.73 -8.69 -2.40
N PRO A 101 -12.82 -8.71 -3.39
CA PRO A 101 -12.59 -7.54 -4.24
C PRO A 101 -13.88 -7.20 -4.99
N THR A 102 -14.33 -5.96 -4.82
CA THR A 102 -15.52 -5.39 -5.46
C THR A 102 -15.27 -4.97 -6.91
N ARG A 103 -14.02 -4.66 -7.27
CA ARG A 103 -13.62 -4.38 -8.65
C ARG A 103 -13.43 -5.68 -9.44
N CYS A 104 -14.54 -6.25 -9.88
CA CYS A 104 -14.54 -7.25 -10.95
C CYS A 104 -14.31 -6.52 -12.29
N PHE A 105 -13.12 -6.63 -12.88
CA PHE A 105 -12.96 -6.32 -14.30
C PHE A 105 -13.72 -7.39 -15.10
N SER A 106 -14.94 -7.05 -15.52
CA SER A 106 -15.65 -7.74 -16.61
C SER A 106 -15.18 -7.21 -17.96
#